data_AF-A0A2H9LF19-F1
#
_entry.id   AF-A0A2H9LF19-F1
#
_cell.length_a   1.000
_cell.length_b   1.000
_cell.length_c   1.000
_cell.angle_alpha   90.00
_cell.angle_beta   90.00
_cell.angle_gamma   90.00
#
_symmetry.space_group_name_H-M   'P 1'
#
loop_
_entity.id
_entity.type
_entity.pdbx_description
1 polymer ?
#
loop_
_entity_poly.entity_id
_entity_poly.type
_entity_poly.pdbx_seq_one_letter_code
_entity_poly.pdbx_strand_id
1 'polypeptide(L)'
;MRENIYISKRGENKYEIITKETHFEPGVYSLYALEKNLFVIKRQFFGENQRNSSLQKKKQEIENVKEPEKVKPEVIQENETIKPEIKKEYKPKKELGEQEGPREESTKEWYKKGLQIKSDLMKNGFLALNDLEEARKISYVTRQEINAGEVLGIRGFDKVFYIFKKECFEKLKSLILENMTKKIISYEELQEKVNLPKEEFNGILELLKEQSDIIEVHKGIFKKV
;
A
#
# COMPACT_ATOMS: atom_id res chain seq x y z
N MET A 1 -10.20 27.03 23.35
CA MET A 1 -11.19 26.15 24.00
C MET A 1 -11.02 24.75 23.43
N ARG A 2 -11.11 23.68 24.25
CA ARG A 2 -11.08 22.31 23.73
C ARG A 2 -12.51 21.88 23.46
N GLU A 3 -12.83 21.54 22.22
CA GLU A 3 -14.16 21.09 21.83
C GLU A 3 -14.24 19.57 21.84
N ASN A 4 -15.39 19.05 22.24
CA ASN A 4 -15.65 17.62 22.28
C ASN A 4 -16.26 17.19 20.94
N ILE A 5 -15.49 16.45 20.15
CA ILE A 5 -15.95 15.75 18.96
C ILE A 5 -16.27 14.31 19.36
N TYR A 6 -17.49 13.84 19.07
CA TYR A 6 -17.89 12.46 19.29
C TYR A 6 -17.88 11.71 17.96
N ILE A 7 -17.28 10.52 17.93
CA ILE A 7 -17.32 9.64 16.76
C ILE A 7 -18.01 8.33 17.14
N SER A 8 -19.04 7.97 16.39
CA SER A 8 -19.76 6.70 16.50
C SER A 8 -19.50 5.83 15.29
N LYS A 9 -19.07 4.57 15.49
CA LYS A 9 -18.90 3.61 14.40
C LYS A 9 -20.27 3.05 13.99
N ARG A 10 -20.65 3.21 12.72
CA ARG A 10 -21.93 2.75 12.16
C ARG A 10 -21.80 1.54 11.23
N GLY A 11 -20.59 1.11 10.91
CA GLY A 11 -20.33 -0.06 10.07
C GLY A 11 -18.84 -0.31 9.89
N GLU A 12 -18.50 -1.26 9.01
CA GLU A 12 -17.11 -1.70 8.80
C GLU A 12 -16.20 -0.53 8.37
N ASN A 13 -16.72 0.38 7.54
CA ASN A 13 -16.02 1.59 7.06
C ASN A 13 -16.88 2.86 7.14
N LYS A 14 -17.82 2.93 8.08
CA LYS A 14 -18.71 4.09 8.26
C LYS A 14 -18.61 4.61 9.69
N TYR A 15 -18.30 5.90 9.81
CA TYR A 15 -18.25 6.62 11.08
C TYR A 15 -19.15 7.84 10.98
N GLU A 16 -19.88 8.11 12.05
CA GLU A 16 -20.70 9.30 12.22
C GLU A 16 -19.99 10.23 13.21
N ILE A 17 -19.81 11.49 12.81
CA ILE A 17 -19.19 12.51 13.64
C ILE A 17 -20.30 13.41 14.18
N ILE A 18 -20.42 13.50 15.50
CA ILE A 18 -21.36 14.35 16.20
C ILE A 18 -20.56 15.47 16.88
N THR A 19 -20.85 16.71 16.48
CA THR A 19 -20.22 17.93 17.00
C THR A 19 -21.30 18.92 17.43
N LYS A 20 -21.01 19.79 18.40
CA LYS A 20 -21.93 20.84 18.85
C LYS A 20 -22.00 22.05 17.91
N GLU A 21 -20.97 22.28 17.10
CA GLU A 21 -20.94 23.36 16.10
C GLU A 21 -20.84 22.79 14.69
N THR A 22 -21.71 23.27 13.80
CA THR A 22 -22.00 22.70 12.47
C THR A 22 -21.10 23.23 11.35
N HIS A 23 -19.96 23.85 11.67
CA HIS A 23 -19.10 24.48 10.66
C HIS A 23 -18.13 23.53 9.95
N PHE A 24 -18.57 22.30 9.63
CA PHE A 24 -17.85 21.48 8.66
C PHE A 24 -18.29 21.89 7.26
N GLU A 25 -17.36 22.43 6.47
CA GLU A 25 -17.61 22.64 5.06
C GLU A 25 -17.83 21.29 4.34
N PRO A 26 -18.67 21.21 3.31
CA PRO A 26 -18.77 20.02 2.47
C PRO A 26 -17.39 19.60 1.93
N GLY A 27 -17.06 18.32 2.05
CA GLY A 27 -15.77 17.80 1.60
C GLY A 27 -15.46 16.39 2.11
N VAL A 28 -14.29 15.87 1.72
CA VAL A 28 -13.77 14.61 2.24
C VAL A 28 -12.78 14.90 3.36
N TYR A 29 -12.93 14.21 4.47
CA TYR A 29 -12.08 14.33 5.65
C TYR A 29 -11.35 13.03 5.90
N SER A 30 -10.12 13.11 6.41
CA SER A 30 -9.36 11.98 6.93
C SER A 30 -9.35 12.02 8.44
N LEU A 31 -9.58 10.86 9.04
CA LEU A 31 -9.54 10.65 10.48
C LEU A 31 -8.21 9.98 10.82
N TYR A 32 -7.43 10.63 11.68
CA TYR A 32 -6.18 10.07 12.19
C TYR A 32 -6.29 9.93 13.70
N ALA A 33 -6.12 8.72 14.21
CA ALA A 33 -5.93 8.48 15.63
C ALA A 33 -4.42 8.41 15.89
N LEU A 34 -3.88 9.41 16.60
CA LEU A 34 -2.47 9.45 17.01
C LEU A 34 -2.43 9.49 18.54
N GLU A 35 -1.90 8.41 19.11
CA GLU A 35 -1.86 8.14 20.55
C GLU A 35 -3.24 8.23 21.23
N LYS A 36 -3.54 9.38 21.84
CA LYS A 36 -4.78 9.66 22.60
C LYS A 36 -5.65 10.74 21.94
N ASN A 37 -5.23 11.27 20.79
CA ASN A 37 -5.90 12.35 20.10
C ASN A 37 -6.46 11.87 18.77
N LEU A 38 -7.60 12.43 18.39
CA LEU A 38 -8.26 12.19 17.12
C LEU A 38 -8.21 13.47 16.30
N PHE A 39 -7.57 13.40 15.13
CA PHE A 39 -7.43 14.50 14.21
C PHE A 39 -8.37 14.30 13.03
N VAL A 40 -9.14 15.34 12.71
CA VAL A 40 -10.00 15.39 11.51
C VAL A 40 -9.38 16.38 10.55
N ILE A 41 -8.85 15.92 9.41
CA ILE A 41 -8.15 16.76 8.44
C ILE A 41 -8.97 16.79 7.15
N LYS A 42 -9.41 17.97 6.72
CA LYS A 42 -10.07 18.14 5.41
C LYS A 42 -9.06 17.82 4.31
N ARG A 43 -9.33 16.83 3.46
CA ARG A 43 -8.52 16.59 2.26
C ARG A 43 -8.82 17.70 1.27
N GLN A 44 -7.83 18.55 1.02
CA GLN A 44 -7.84 19.37 -0.18
C GLN A 44 -7.62 18.43 -1.37
N PHE A 45 -8.68 18.16 -2.12
CA PHE A 45 -8.49 17.56 -3.44
C PHE A 45 -7.76 18.58 -4.29
N PHE A 46 -6.48 18.33 -4.55
CA PHE A 46 -5.80 18.93 -5.68
C PHE A 46 -6.35 18.27 -6.96
N GLY A 47 -7.62 18.54 -7.26
CA GLY A 47 -8.26 18.10 -8.49
C GLY A 47 -7.68 18.89 -9.66
N GLU A 48 -6.83 18.22 -10.43
CA GLU A 48 -6.61 18.15 -11.88
C GLU A 48 -7.10 19.24 -12.87
N ASN A 49 -7.83 20.28 -12.47
CA ASN A 49 -8.38 21.31 -13.37
C ASN A 49 -7.58 22.64 -13.45
N GLN A 50 -6.33 22.69 -12.97
CA GLN A 50 -5.49 23.89 -13.08
C GLN A 50 -4.15 23.71 -13.81
N ARG A 51 -3.92 22.57 -14.48
CA ARG A 51 -2.63 22.29 -15.14
C ARG A 51 -2.39 23.02 -16.46
N ASN A 52 -3.39 23.64 -17.10
CA ASN A 52 -3.20 24.25 -18.43
C ASN A 52 -3.26 25.79 -18.51
N SER A 53 -3.60 26.54 -17.45
CA SER A 53 -3.64 28.01 -17.52
C SER A 53 -2.73 28.75 -16.52
N SER A 54 -2.20 28.06 -15.50
CA SER A 54 -1.40 28.68 -14.44
C SER A 54 0.11 28.59 -14.67
N LEU A 55 0.60 27.62 -15.47
CA LEU A 55 2.03 27.44 -15.75
C LEU A 55 2.62 28.52 -16.67
N GLN A 56 1.82 29.21 -17.48
CA GLN A 56 2.29 30.32 -18.31
C GLN A 56 2.35 31.65 -17.54
N LYS A 57 1.43 31.91 -16.61
CA LYS A 57 1.49 33.13 -15.77
C LYS A 57 2.55 33.04 -14.68
N LYS A 58 2.76 31.86 -14.07
CA LYS A 58 3.73 31.71 -12.97
C LYS A 58 5.20 31.72 -13.42
N LYS A 59 5.49 31.50 -14.71
CA LYS A 59 6.87 31.63 -15.24
C LYS A 59 7.33 33.08 -15.39
N GLN A 60 6.41 34.05 -15.53
CA GLN A 60 6.76 35.48 -15.60
C GLN A 60 6.86 36.16 -14.23
N GLU A 61 6.25 35.62 -13.18
CA GLU A 61 6.36 36.18 -11.82
C GLU A 61 7.60 35.73 -11.05
N ILE A 62 8.24 34.61 -11.43
CA ILE A 62 9.37 34.04 -10.68
C ILE A 62 10.70 34.76 -10.97
N GLU A 63 10.82 35.56 -12.02
CA GLU A 63 12.03 36.36 -12.31
C GLU A 63 12.18 37.64 -11.45
N ASN A 64 11.19 37.97 -10.60
CA ASN A 64 11.22 39.22 -9.80
C ASN A 64 11.12 39.04 -8.27
N VAL A 65 11.26 37.82 -7.75
CA VAL A 65 11.19 37.61 -6.29
C VAL A 65 12.58 37.74 -5.67
N LYS A 66 12.78 38.87 -4.96
CA LYS A 66 13.93 39.12 -4.07
C LYS A 66 14.06 37.99 -3.04
N GLU A 67 15.31 37.62 -2.74
CA GLU A 67 15.69 36.61 -1.75
C GLU A 67 14.93 36.80 -0.43
N PRO A 68 14.27 35.76 0.11
CA PRO A 68 13.64 35.84 1.42
C PRO A 68 14.70 35.87 2.53
N GLU A 69 14.53 36.80 3.46
CA GLU A 69 15.32 36.92 4.67
C GLU A 69 15.27 35.63 5.52
N LYS A 70 16.44 35.24 6.05
CA LYS A 70 16.63 34.06 6.90
C LYS A 70 15.89 34.24 8.22
N VAL A 71 14.71 33.60 8.34
CA VAL A 71 14.04 33.43 9.63
C VAL A 71 14.75 32.31 10.40
N LYS A 72 15.31 32.65 11.58
CA LYS A 72 15.89 31.68 12.50
C LYS A 72 14.77 30.82 13.13
N PRO A 73 14.94 29.49 13.22
CA PRO A 73 13.96 28.65 13.90
C PRO A 73 13.94 28.93 15.40
N GLU A 74 12.77 29.25 15.93
CA GLU A 74 12.49 29.26 17.37
C GLU A 74 12.44 27.82 17.88
N VAL A 75 13.31 27.52 18.84
CA VAL A 75 13.35 26.24 19.55
C VAL A 75 12.22 26.24 20.59
N ILE A 76 11.17 25.47 20.33
CA ILE A 76 10.12 25.20 21.31
C ILE A 76 10.65 24.12 22.26
N GLN A 77 10.85 24.49 23.53
CA GLN A 77 11.28 23.56 24.57
C GLN A 77 10.17 22.54 24.87
N GLU A 78 10.51 21.26 24.77
CA GLU A 78 9.64 20.13 25.13
C GLU A 78 9.47 20.07 26.66
N ASN A 79 8.23 20.21 27.14
CA ASN A 79 7.89 20.03 28.54
C ASN A 79 7.82 18.53 28.90
N GLU A 80 8.84 18.01 29.59
CA GLU A 80 9.02 16.61 30.02
C GLU A 80 8.20 16.18 31.26
N THR A 81 6.96 16.64 31.44
CA THR A 81 6.21 16.34 32.70
C THR A 81 4.81 15.79 32.47
N ILE A 82 4.63 14.71 31.69
CA ILE A 82 3.41 13.87 31.80
C ILE A 82 3.70 12.39 31.49
N LYS A 83 4.45 11.69 32.36
CA LYS A 83 4.43 10.21 32.48
C LYS A 83 4.70 9.90 33.96
N PRO A 84 3.71 9.44 34.77
CA PRO A 84 3.42 7.99 34.79
C PRO A 84 2.07 7.59 35.45
N GLU A 85 0.91 7.63 34.78
CA GLU A 85 -0.31 7.06 35.43
C GLU A 85 -1.21 6.15 34.59
N ILE A 86 -0.93 5.93 33.29
CA ILE A 86 -1.74 5.00 32.48
C ILE A 86 -0.96 3.72 32.17
N LYS A 87 -0.61 2.98 33.22
CA LYS A 87 -0.08 1.61 33.14
C LYS A 87 -0.90 0.59 33.93
N LYS A 88 -2.10 0.96 34.38
CA LYS A 88 -3.02 0.04 35.04
C LYS A 88 -4.27 -0.11 34.17
N GLU A 89 -4.59 -1.37 33.85
CA GLU A 89 -5.76 -1.83 33.08
C GLU A 89 -5.66 -1.82 31.55
N TYR A 90 -4.62 -2.48 31.00
CA TYR A 90 -4.83 -3.22 29.76
C TYR A 90 -4.85 -4.71 30.11
N LYS A 91 -6.05 -5.24 30.38
CA LYS A 91 -6.23 -6.68 30.57
C LYS A 91 -5.99 -7.37 29.22
N PRO A 92 -5.08 -8.34 29.14
CA PRO A 92 -4.88 -9.09 27.90
C PRO A 92 -6.21 -9.71 27.47
N LYS A 93 -6.51 -9.65 26.18
CA LYS A 93 -7.76 -10.10 25.52
C LYS A 93 -8.21 -11.53 25.87
N LYS A 94 -7.37 -12.31 26.56
CA LYS A 94 -7.70 -13.64 27.10
C LYS A 94 -8.75 -13.62 28.23
N GLU A 95 -8.97 -12.51 28.93
CA GLU A 95 -9.93 -12.45 30.04
C GLU A 95 -11.39 -12.15 29.62
N LEU A 96 -11.66 -11.81 28.35
CA LEU A 96 -12.99 -11.37 27.90
C LEU A 96 -13.96 -12.51 27.56
N GLY A 97 -13.59 -13.77 27.77
CA GLY A 97 -14.52 -14.89 27.57
C GLY A 97 -15.12 -14.94 26.16
N GLU A 98 -14.44 -14.36 25.16
CA GLU A 98 -14.73 -14.62 23.75
C GLU A 98 -14.41 -16.11 23.53
N GLN A 99 -15.43 -16.96 23.70
CA GLN A 99 -15.39 -18.33 23.24
C GLN A 99 -15.04 -18.26 21.76
N GLU A 100 -13.87 -18.79 21.39
CA GLU A 100 -13.59 -19.11 20.00
C GLU A 100 -14.68 -20.10 19.58
N GLY A 101 -15.75 -19.59 18.95
CA GLY A 101 -16.84 -20.40 18.43
C GLY A 101 -16.29 -21.51 17.54
N PRO A 102 -17.02 -22.63 17.35
CA PRO A 102 -16.52 -23.86 16.76
C PRO A 102 -15.86 -23.60 15.41
N ARG A 103 -14.54 -23.47 15.45
CA ARG A 103 -13.66 -23.13 14.33
C ARG A 103 -13.05 -24.42 13.78
N GLU A 104 -13.82 -25.50 13.75
CA GLU A 104 -13.20 -26.83 13.89
C GLU A 104 -13.15 -27.72 12.65
N GLU A 105 -13.84 -27.41 11.54
CA GLU A 105 -13.76 -28.23 10.31
C GLU A 105 -13.57 -27.45 9.01
N SER A 106 -14.42 -26.47 8.70
CA SER A 106 -14.29 -25.66 7.47
C SER A 106 -12.96 -24.90 7.40
N THR A 107 -12.45 -24.47 8.54
CA THR A 107 -11.12 -23.87 8.73
C THR A 107 -9.97 -24.86 8.53
N LYS A 108 -10.15 -26.16 8.80
CA LYS A 108 -9.11 -27.16 8.57
C LYS A 108 -8.91 -27.41 7.07
N GLU A 109 -9.98 -27.56 6.30
CA GLU A 109 -9.88 -27.75 4.85
C GLU A 109 -9.33 -26.51 4.14
N TRP A 110 -9.82 -25.34 4.52
CA TRP A 110 -9.35 -24.06 4.00
C TRP A 110 -7.85 -23.88 4.22
N TYR A 111 -7.35 -24.19 5.42
CA TYR A 111 -5.94 -24.12 5.76
C TYR A 111 -5.10 -25.17 5.01
N LYS A 112 -5.59 -26.41 4.90
CA LYS A 112 -4.93 -27.47 4.11
C LYS A 112 -4.76 -27.06 2.65
N LYS A 113 -5.79 -26.47 2.02
CA LYS A 113 -5.69 -25.96 0.65
C LYS A 113 -4.65 -24.84 0.55
N GLY A 114 -4.62 -23.91 1.51
CA GLY A 114 -3.58 -22.89 1.59
C GLY A 114 -2.17 -23.48 1.68
N LEU A 115 -1.96 -24.50 2.52
CA LEU A 115 -0.66 -25.20 2.64
C LEU A 115 -0.25 -25.91 1.35
N GLN A 116 -1.19 -26.53 0.63
CA GLN A 116 -0.91 -27.15 -0.66
C GLN A 116 -0.42 -26.10 -1.67
N ILE A 117 -1.16 -25.00 -1.81
CA ILE A 117 -0.78 -23.87 -2.68
C ILE A 117 0.59 -23.31 -2.28
N LYS A 118 0.86 -23.22 -0.96
CA LYS A 118 2.18 -22.80 -0.45
C LYS A 118 3.27 -23.78 -0.86
N SER A 119 3.02 -25.08 -0.82
CA SER A 119 3.97 -26.09 -1.28
C SER A 119 4.28 -25.93 -2.78
N ASP A 120 3.30 -25.56 -3.59
CA ASP A 120 3.51 -25.35 -5.03
C ASP A 120 4.37 -24.11 -5.28
N LEU A 121 4.13 -23.00 -4.56
CA LEU A 121 5.01 -21.81 -4.55
C LEU A 121 6.43 -22.13 -4.02
N MET A 122 6.49 -22.83 -2.89
CA MET A 122 7.53 -23.77 -2.43
C MET A 122 8.48 -24.28 -3.51
N LYS A 123 7.90 -25.01 -4.44
CA LYS A 123 8.62 -25.81 -5.41
C LYS A 123 9.00 -25.02 -6.66
N ASN A 124 8.07 -24.20 -7.15
CA ASN A 124 8.20 -23.56 -8.46
C ASN A 124 8.82 -22.15 -8.37
N GLY A 125 8.75 -21.49 -7.21
CA GLY A 125 9.25 -20.12 -7.01
C GLY A 125 8.29 -19.03 -7.49
N PHE A 126 7.31 -19.38 -8.32
CA PHE A 126 6.27 -18.50 -8.85
C PHE A 126 4.90 -19.19 -8.83
N LEU A 127 3.84 -18.39 -8.68
CA LEU A 127 2.47 -18.81 -8.78
C LEU A 127 1.58 -17.67 -9.32
N ALA A 128 0.69 -17.98 -10.26
CA ALA A 128 -0.39 -17.12 -10.71
C ALA A 128 -1.74 -17.70 -10.25
N LEU A 129 -2.56 -16.89 -9.58
CA LEU A 129 -3.89 -17.27 -9.11
C LEU A 129 -4.95 -16.37 -9.72
N ASN A 130 -5.96 -16.98 -10.35
CA ASN A 130 -7.11 -16.25 -10.91
C ASN A 130 -8.23 -16.05 -9.88
N ASP A 131 -8.23 -16.83 -8.80
CA ASP A 131 -9.27 -16.81 -7.77
C ASP A 131 -8.84 -16.01 -6.54
N LEU A 132 -9.74 -15.13 -6.09
CA LEU A 132 -9.53 -14.31 -4.89
C LEU A 132 -9.54 -15.16 -3.62
N GLU A 133 -10.33 -16.24 -3.56
CA GLU A 133 -10.41 -17.08 -2.37
C GLU A 133 -9.10 -17.85 -2.16
N GLU A 134 -8.51 -18.38 -3.23
CA GLU A 134 -7.19 -18.98 -3.23
C GLU A 134 -6.09 -17.99 -2.84
N ALA A 135 -6.11 -16.77 -3.39
CA ALA A 135 -5.16 -15.72 -3.03
C ALA A 135 -5.23 -15.36 -1.52
N ARG A 136 -6.43 -15.36 -0.93
CA ARG A 136 -6.62 -15.15 0.51
C ARG A 136 -6.10 -16.33 1.34
N LYS A 137 -6.34 -17.57 0.90
CA LYS A 137 -5.82 -18.80 1.53
C LYS A 137 -4.31 -18.77 1.63
N ILE A 138 -3.63 -18.52 0.51
CA ILE A 138 -2.17 -18.49 0.48
C ILE A 138 -1.63 -17.33 1.33
N SER A 139 -2.17 -16.12 1.20
CA SER A 139 -1.74 -14.94 1.96
C SER A 139 -1.79 -15.16 3.48
N TYR A 140 -2.79 -15.90 3.96
CA TYR A 140 -2.89 -16.23 5.38
C TYR A 140 -1.77 -17.19 5.83
N VAL A 141 -1.50 -18.25 5.07
CA VAL A 141 -0.50 -19.27 5.45
C VAL A 141 0.95 -18.84 5.15
N THR A 142 1.16 -17.84 4.31
CA THR A 142 2.48 -17.24 4.01
C THR A 142 2.70 -15.90 4.70
N ARG A 143 1.87 -15.56 5.70
CA ARG A 143 1.93 -14.25 6.36
C ARG A 143 3.29 -13.96 7.00
N GLN A 144 3.93 -14.97 7.58
CA GLN A 144 5.24 -14.81 8.21
C GLN A 144 6.31 -14.50 7.15
N GLU A 145 6.30 -15.23 6.04
CA GLU A 145 7.23 -15.07 4.92
C GLU A 145 7.02 -13.74 4.19
N ILE A 146 5.78 -13.29 4.02
CA ILE A 146 5.46 -11.96 3.47
C ILE A 146 6.02 -10.86 4.39
N ASN A 147 5.80 -10.98 5.71
CA ASN A 147 6.30 -10.02 6.68
C ASN A 147 7.84 -10.00 6.75
N ALA A 148 8.48 -11.15 6.53
CA ALA A 148 9.93 -11.28 6.43
C ALA A 148 10.48 -10.80 5.06
N GLY A 149 9.59 -10.53 4.09
CA GLY A 149 9.96 -10.14 2.72
C GLY A 149 10.49 -11.28 1.86
N GLU A 150 10.30 -12.53 2.27
CA GLU A 150 10.71 -13.74 1.53
C GLU A 150 9.75 -14.09 0.40
N VAL A 151 8.49 -13.65 0.52
CA VAL A 151 7.45 -13.80 -0.50
C VAL A 151 6.92 -12.42 -0.88
N LEU A 152 6.85 -12.17 -2.18
CA LEU A 152 6.30 -10.97 -2.78
C LEU A 152 4.99 -11.33 -3.47
N GLY A 153 3.99 -10.45 -3.38
CA GLY A 153 2.70 -10.65 -4.02
C GLY A 153 2.14 -9.35 -4.56
N ILE A 154 1.58 -9.39 -5.77
CA ILE A 154 0.91 -8.24 -6.39
C ILE A 154 -0.37 -8.70 -7.08
N ARG A 155 -1.38 -7.82 -7.10
CA ARG A 155 -2.58 -8.03 -7.92
C ARG A 155 -2.46 -7.21 -9.20
N GLY A 156 -2.38 -7.88 -10.33
CA GLY A 156 -2.34 -7.22 -11.64
C GLY A 156 -3.66 -6.56 -12.02
N PHE A 157 -3.60 -5.68 -13.03
CA PHE A 157 -4.79 -5.02 -13.61
C PHE A 157 -5.75 -6.00 -14.28
N ASP A 158 -5.24 -7.15 -14.72
CA ASP A 158 -5.98 -8.29 -15.24
C ASP A 158 -6.74 -9.08 -14.16
N LYS A 159 -6.66 -8.64 -12.90
CA LYS A 159 -7.24 -9.27 -11.70
C LYS A 159 -6.58 -10.59 -11.30
N VAL A 160 -5.43 -10.93 -11.88
CA VAL A 160 -4.62 -12.08 -11.48
C VAL A 160 -3.75 -11.72 -10.28
N PHE A 161 -3.55 -12.66 -9.37
CA PHE A 161 -2.65 -12.52 -8.23
C PHE A 161 -1.34 -13.24 -8.53
N TYR A 162 -0.26 -12.46 -8.65
CA TYR A 162 1.08 -12.95 -8.92
C TYR A 162 1.86 -13.03 -7.62
N ILE A 163 2.43 -14.20 -7.33
CA ILE A 163 3.16 -14.46 -6.08
C ILE A 163 4.52 -15.05 -6.44
N PHE A 164 5.58 -14.44 -5.93
CA PHE A 164 6.96 -14.85 -6.16
C PHE A 164 7.68 -15.09 -4.85
N LYS A 165 8.56 -16.09 -4.82
CA LYS A 165 9.66 -16.08 -3.87
C LYS A 165 10.62 -14.95 -4.20
N LYS A 166 11.15 -14.28 -3.17
CA LYS A 166 12.14 -13.21 -3.33
C LYS A 166 13.32 -13.63 -4.22
N GLU A 167 13.91 -14.80 -3.96
CA GLU A 167 15.05 -15.28 -4.74
C GLU A 167 14.74 -15.50 -6.23
N CYS A 168 13.53 -15.97 -6.55
CA CYS A 168 13.07 -16.13 -7.92
C CYS A 168 12.86 -14.76 -8.57
N PHE A 169 12.18 -13.85 -7.86
CA PHE A 169 11.97 -12.47 -8.31
C PHE A 169 13.29 -11.76 -8.62
N GLU A 170 14.28 -11.78 -7.73
CA GLU A 170 15.56 -11.07 -7.93
C GLU A 170 16.33 -11.60 -9.17
N LYS A 171 16.28 -12.92 -9.41
CA LYS A 171 16.87 -13.53 -10.61
C LYS A 171 16.17 -13.03 -11.88
N LEU A 172 14.84 -13.06 -11.90
CA LEU A 172 14.06 -12.62 -13.07
C LEU A 172 14.16 -11.10 -13.28
N LYS A 173 14.18 -10.31 -12.20
CA LYS A 173 14.42 -8.87 -12.22
C LYS A 173 15.73 -8.55 -12.92
N SER A 174 16.82 -9.19 -12.49
CA SER A 174 18.14 -9.00 -13.10
C SER A 174 18.11 -9.34 -14.60
N LEU A 175 17.56 -10.51 -14.93
CA LEU A 175 17.42 -10.98 -16.32
C LEU A 175 16.65 -9.98 -17.21
N ILE A 176 15.52 -9.44 -16.72
CA ILE A 176 14.72 -8.46 -17.47
C ILE A 176 15.48 -7.15 -17.62
N LEU A 177 16.02 -6.61 -16.53
CA LEU A 177 16.69 -5.31 -16.54
C LEU A 177 17.97 -5.29 -17.36
N GLU A 178 18.64 -6.43 -17.54
CA GLU A 178 19.79 -6.62 -18.44
C GLU A 178 19.37 -6.64 -19.91
N ASN A 179 18.20 -7.20 -20.23
CA ASN A 179 17.67 -7.24 -21.60
C ASN A 179 17.01 -5.93 -22.06
N MET A 180 16.74 -5.00 -21.14
CA MET A 180 16.26 -3.64 -21.41
C MET A 180 17.40 -2.67 -21.77
N THR A 181 18.18 -2.98 -22.81
CA THR A 181 19.31 -2.15 -23.25
C THR A 181 18.89 -0.85 -23.93
N LYS A 182 17.72 -0.84 -24.58
CA LYS A 182 17.16 0.33 -25.24
C LYS A 182 16.47 1.24 -24.22
N LYS A 183 16.42 2.54 -24.53
CA LYS A 183 15.66 3.52 -23.74
C LYS A 183 14.17 3.17 -23.61
N ILE A 184 13.63 2.49 -24.62
CA ILE A 184 12.23 2.04 -24.70
C ILE A 184 12.21 0.68 -25.40
N ILE A 185 11.41 -0.28 -24.91
CA ILE A 185 11.24 -1.62 -25.49
C ILE A 185 9.76 -2.03 -25.43
N SER A 186 9.26 -2.77 -26.43
CA SER A 186 7.90 -3.30 -26.40
C SER A 186 7.81 -4.59 -25.58
N TYR A 187 6.59 -4.91 -25.14
CA TYR A 187 6.25 -6.14 -24.44
C TYR A 187 6.70 -7.37 -25.24
N GLU A 188 6.37 -7.42 -26.53
CA GLU A 188 6.66 -8.56 -27.40
C GLU A 188 8.18 -8.74 -27.61
N GLU A 189 8.92 -7.64 -27.86
CA GLU A 189 10.38 -7.69 -28.04
C GLU A 189 11.07 -8.17 -26.76
N LEU A 190 10.62 -7.68 -25.59
CA LEU A 190 11.19 -8.07 -24.32
C LEU A 190 10.83 -9.52 -23.97
N GLN A 191 9.59 -9.95 -24.21
CA GLN A 191 9.16 -11.33 -23.96
C GLN A 191 9.94 -12.33 -24.82
N GLU A 192 10.16 -12.02 -26.10
CA GLU A 192 10.92 -12.86 -27.03
C GLU A 192 12.37 -13.05 -26.57
N LYS A 193 13.02 -11.99 -26.07
CA LYS A 193 14.40 -12.05 -25.57
C LYS A 193 14.55 -12.88 -24.30
N VAL A 194 13.59 -12.75 -23.38
CA VAL A 194 13.67 -13.37 -22.05
C VAL A 194 13.13 -14.81 -22.08
N ASN A 195 12.25 -15.14 -23.03
CA ASN A 195 11.67 -16.47 -23.24
C ASN A 195 11.01 -17.06 -21.97
N LEU A 196 10.25 -16.23 -21.25
CA LEU A 196 9.48 -16.65 -20.08
C LEU A 196 8.03 -17.01 -20.43
N PRO A 197 7.41 -17.92 -19.66
CA PRO A 197 5.97 -18.11 -19.69
C PRO A 197 5.24 -16.78 -19.52
N LYS A 198 4.16 -16.61 -20.28
CA LYS A 198 3.39 -15.34 -20.33
C LYS A 198 2.95 -14.85 -18.95
N GLU A 199 2.45 -15.75 -18.10
CA GLU A 199 1.95 -15.40 -16.77
C GLU A 199 3.08 -14.94 -15.85
N GLU A 200 4.21 -15.64 -15.87
CA GLU A 200 5.40 -15.30 -15.08
C GLU A 200 5.97 -13.95 -15.54
N PHE A 201 6.04 -13.73 -16.86
CA PHE A 201 6.49 -12.48 -17.46
C PHE A 201 5.58 -11.28 -17.12
N ASN A 202 4.26 -11.48 -17.15
CA ASN A 202 3.32 -10.45 -16.70
C ASN A 202 3.52 -10.12 -15.21
N GLY A 203 3.60 -11.14 -14.36
CA GLY A 203 3.73 -10.96 -12.92
C GLY A 203 5.00 -10.20 -12.52
N ILE A 204 6.12 -10.51 -13.15
CA ILE A 204 7.39 -9.82 -12.88
C ILE A 204 7.34 -8.36 -13.36
N LEU A 205 6.75 -8.07 -14.53
CA LEU A 205 6.60 -6.68 -14.99
C LEU A 205 5.71 -5.85 -14.05
N GLU A 206 4.63 -6.42 -13.51
CA GLU A 206 3.79 -5.72 -12.53
C GLU A 206 4.58 -5.39 -11.25
N LEU A 207 5.36 -6.34 -10.73
CA LEU A 207 6.21 -6.08 -9.55
C LEU A 207 7.30 -5.03 -9.83
N LEU A 208 7.93 -5.06 -11.00
CA LEU A 208 8.95 -4.07 -11.38
C LEU A 208 8.35 -2.66 -11.53
N LYS A 209 7.11 -2.55 -12.02
CA LYS A 209 6.36 -1.28 -12.06
C LYS A 209 6.09 -0.75 -10.66
N GLU A 210 5.63 -1.60 -9.74
CA GLU A 210 5.36 -1.23 -8.34
C GLU A 210 6.64 -0.75 -7.62
N GLN A 211 7.78 -1.40 -7.87
CA GLN A 211 9.08 -1.01 -7.32
C GLN A 211 9.73 0.19 -8.03
N SER A 212 9.08 0.75 -9.05
CA SER A 212 9.62 1.85 -9.86
C SER A 212 10.95 1.52 -10.54
N ASP A 213 11.27 0.25 -10.79
CA ASP A 213 12.44 -0.14 -11.58
C ASP A 213 12.19 0.08 -13.09
N ILE A 214 10.93 -0.04 -13.50
CA ILE A 214 10.46 0.23 -14.86
C ILE A 214 9.19 1.09 -14.83
N ILE A 215 8.94 1.78 -15.93
CA ILE A 215 7.69 2.50 -16.18
C ILE A 215 7.09 2.05 -17.51
N GLU A 216 5.76 1.95 -17.56
CA GLU A 216 5.00 1.71 -18.78
C GLU A 216 4.59 3.06 -19.39
N VAL A 217 5.31 3.48 -20.44
CA VAL A 217 5.12 4.80 -21.07
C VAL A 217 3.85 4.82 -21.93
N HIS A 218 3.59 3.71 -22.61
CA HIS A 218 2.35 3.42 -23.33
C HIS A 218 1.99 1.96 -23.07
N LYS A 219 0.75 1.56 -23.36
CA LYS A 219 0.29 0.18 -23.20
C LYS A 219 1.25 -0.80 -23.91
N GLY A 220 1.90 -1.67 -23.15
CA GLY A 220 2.88 -2.64 -23.65
C GLY A 220 4.22 -2.05 -24.07
N ILE A 221 4.54 -0.81 -23.69
CA ILE A 221 5.82 -0.16 -24.00
C ILE A 221 6.49 0.29 -22.70
N PHE A 222 7.65 -0.29 -22.41
CA PHE A 222 8.34 -0.13 -21.15
C PHE A 222 9.65 0.65 -21.30
N LYS A 223 10.01 1.37 -20.25
CA LYS A 223 11.28 2.07 -20.09
C LYS A 223 11.84 1.78 -18.71
N LYS A 224 13.13 1.45 -18.64
CA LYS A 224 13.88 1.38 -17.38
C LYS A 224 14.00 2.78 -16.76
N VAL A 225 13.75 2.89 -15.45
CA VAL A 225 13.83 4.15 -14.70
C VAL A 225 15.27 4.55 -14.47
#